data_AF-F8MB02-F1
#
_entry.id   AF-F8MB02-F1
#
_cell.length_a   1.000
_cell.length_b   1.000
_cell.length_c   1.000
_cell.angle_alpha   90.00
_cell.angle_beta   90.00
_cell.angle_gamma   90.00
#
_symmetry.space_group_name_H-M   'P 1'
#
loop_
_entity.id
_entity.type
_entity.pdbx_description
1 polymer ?
#
loop_
_entity_poly.entity_id
_entity_poly.type
_entity_poly.pdbx_seq_one_letter_code
_entity_poly.pdbx_strand_id
1 'polypeptide(L)' 'EHCIDNLRQTTMCKSNISTIPWIYIGRVHANFPSAKTTHICRDFDKLTK' A
#
# COMPACT_ATOMS: atom_id res chain seq x y z
N GLU A 1 -13.54 3.08 -20.17
CA GLU A 1 -12.28 2.46 -19.68
C GLU A 1 -11.22 3.52 -19.33
N HIS A 2 -11.49 4.46 -18.41
CA HIS A 2 -10.51 5.46 -17.95
C HIS A 2 -10.72 5.85 -16.48
N CYS A 3 -11.98 5.86 -16.02
CA CYS A 3 -12.33 6.09 -14.62
C CYS A 3 -11.75 5.01 -13.69
N ILE A 4 -11.84 3.74 -14.10
CA ILE A 4 -11.30 2.61 -13.33
C ILE A 4 -9.77 2.68 -13.22
N ASP A 5 -9.08 3.09 -14.27
CA ASP A 5 -7.61 3.21 -14.24
C ASP A 5 -7.14 4.34 -13.31
N ASN A 6 -7.89 5.44 -13.26
CA ASN A 6 -7.64 6.52 -12.32
C ASN A 6 -7.89 6.07 -10.87
N LEU A 7 -8.94 5.28 -10.64
CA LEU A 7 -9.22 4.70 -9.32
C LEU A 7 -8.07 3.77 -8.90
N ARG A 8 -7.61 2.89 -9.80
CA ARG A 8 -6.46 1.99 -9.56
C ARG A 8 -5.21 2.78 -9.23
N GLN A 9 -4.81 3.76 -10.04
CA GLN A 9 -3.63 4.59 -9.75
C GLN A 9 -3.75 5.28 -8.38
N THR A 10 -4.90 5.90 -8.10
CA THR A 10 -5.12 6.63 -6.85
C THR A 10 -5.04 5.72 -5.64
N THR A 11 -5.73 4.57 -5.67
CA THR A 11 -5.71 3.61 -4.56
C THR A 11 -4.32 2.99 -4.38
N MET A 12 -3.63 2.62 -5.46
CA MET A 12 -2.33 1.96 -5.34
C MET A 12 -1.21 2.90 -4.87
N CYS A 13 -1.32 4.19 -5.15
CA CYS A 13 -0.38 5.21 -4.67
C CYS A 13 -0.74 5.79 -3.30
N LYS A 14 -2.02 5.85 -2.95
CA LYS A 14 -2.51 6.53 -1.73
C LYS A 14 -3.22 5.60 -0.75
N SER A 15 -3.09 4.28 -0.89
CA SER A 15 -3.71 3.31 0.03
C SER A 15 -3.34 3.52 1.50
N ASN A 16 -2.16 4.09 1.75
CA ASN A 16 -1.72 4.47 3.08
C ASN A 16 -1.21 5.92 3.06
N ILE A 17 -1.99 6.83 3.64
CA ILE A 17 -1.65 8.25 3.78
C ILE A 17 -0.84 8.56 5.04
N SER A 18 -0.55 7.55 5.87
CA SER A 18 0.24 7.76 7.08
C SER A 18 1.68 8.11 6.72
N THR A 19 2.26 9.07 7.45
CA THR A 19 3.66 9.49 7.25
C THR A 19 4.63 8.32 7.39
N ILE A 20 4.31 7.33 8.24
CA ILE A 20 5.11 6.13 8.45
C ILE A 20 4.29 4.89 8.05
N PRO A 21 4.81 3.99 7.19
CA PRO A 21 4.11 2.76 6.85
C PRO A 21 3.92 1.85 8.07
N TRP A 22 2.81 1.13 8.09
CA TRP A 22 2.53 0.13 9.11
C TRP A 22 2.77 -1.26 8.53
N ILE A 23 3.46 -2.11 9.30
CA ILE A 23 3.69 -3.51 8.96
C ILE A 23 3.05 -4.40 10.02
N TYR A 24 2.48 -5.52 9.58
CA TYR A 24 1.99 -6.55 10.49
C TYR A 24 3.14 -7.45 10.91
N ILE A 25 3.37 -7.59 12.22
CA ILE A 25 4.40 -8.47 12.76
C ILE A 25 3.72 -9.72 13.32
N GLY A 26 3.80 -10.82 12.56
CA GLY A 26 3.14 -12.08 12.92
C GLY A 26 3.54 -12.66 14.28
N ARG A 27 4.78 -12.42 14.74
CA ARG A 27 5.26 -12.90 16.04
C ARG A 27 4.49 -12.31 17.24
N VAL A 28 4.04 -11.07 17.11
CA VAL A 28 3.35 -10.33 18.19
C VAL A 28 1.89 -10.02 17.84
N HIS A 29 1.42 -10.54 16.71
CA HIS A 29 0.05 -10.37 16.20
C HIS A 29 -0.46 -8.93 16.17
N ALA A 30 0.42 -7.96 15.90
CA ALA A 30 0.08 -6.54 15.94
C ALA A 30 0.77 -5.73 14.82
N ASN A 31 0.21 -4.56 14.52
CA ASN A 31 0.75 -3.61 13.54
C ASN A 31 1.75 -2.67 14.21
N PHE A 32 2.90 -2.46 13.57
CA PHE A 32 3.93 -1.54 14.04
C PHE A 32 4.33 -0.54 12.96
N PRO A 33 4.67 0.70 13.33
CA PRO A 33 5.23 1.66 12.40
C PRO A 33 6.64 1.20 12.00
N SER A 34 6.93 1.18 10.70
CA SER A 34 8.24 0.80 10.16
C SER A 34 8.75 1.85 9.18
N ALA A 35 9.74 2.61 9.64
CA ALA A 35 10.46 3.58 8.81
C ALA A 35 11.43 2.92 7.80
N LYS A 36 11.62 1.60 7.88
CA LYS A 36 12.42 0.85 6.90
C LYS A 36 11.71 0.67 5.56
N THR A 37 10.39 0.76 5.54
CA THR A 37 9.61 0.59 4.31
C THR A 37 9.49 1.94 3.62
N THR A 38 9.88 2.02 2.36
CA THR A 38 9.63 3.21 1.54
C THR A 38 8.19 3.16 1.02
N HIS A 39 7.48 4.28 1.09
CA HIS A 39 6.19 4.43 0.42
C HIS A 39 6.39 4.30 -1.08
N ILE A 40 5.78 3.29 -1.68
CA ILE A 40 5.81 3.06 -3.13
C ILE A 40 4.38 2.90 -3.64
N CYS A 41 4.10 3.48 -4.81
CA CYS A 41 2.91 3.11 -5.56
C CYS A 41 3.02 1.63 -5.94
N ARG A 42 1.98 0.86 -5.64
CA ARG A 42 1.93 -0.54 -6.06
C ARG A 42 1.40 -0.65 -7.50
N ASP A 43 1.71 -1.76 -8.15
CA ASP A 43 1.19 -2.08 -9.48
C ASP A 43 -0.04 -2.98 -9.32
N PHE A 44 -1.20 -2.54 -9.82
CA PHE A 44 -2.46 -3.28 -9.70
C PHE A 44 -2.45 -4.59 -10.47
N ASP A 45 -1.81 -4.62 -11.63
CA ASP A 45 -1.81 -5.80 -12.51
C ASP A 45 -0.94 -6.92 -11.92
N LYS A 46 0.06 -6.57 -11.11
CA LYS A 46 0.88 -7.52 -10.34
C LYS A 46 0.18 -8.12 -9.12
N LEU A 47 -0.92 -7.52 -8.65
CA LEU A 47 -1.67 -8.04 -7.51
C LEU A 47 -2.81 -8.98 -7.90
N THR A 48 -3.26 -8.91 -9.16
CA THR A 48 -4.44 -9.63 -9.65
C THR A 48 -4.10 -10.87 -10.49
N LYS A 49 -2.82 -11.13 -10.75
CA LYS A 49 -2.28 -12.35 -11.37
C LYS A 49 -1.53 -13.18 -10.36
#